data_AF-A0A2Z6N291-F1
#
_entry.id   AF-A0A2Z6N291-F1
#
_cell.length_a   1.000
_cell.length_b   1.000
_cell.length_c   1.000
_cell.angle_alpha   90.00
_cell.angle_beta   90.00
_cell.angle_gamma   90.00
#
_symmetry.space_group_name_H-M   'P 1'
#
loop_
_entity.id
_entity.type
_entity.pdbx_description
1 polymer ?
#
loop_
_entity_poly.entity_id
_entity_poly.type
_entity_poly.pdbx_seq_one_letter_code
_entity_poly.pdbx_strand_id
1 'polypeptide(L)'
;MLAFSGCDYGGGEKEQKELSTIRRRWKTLHKSNPDRARRQGRCPLTPEEVGLMLRALGYGSDVHIYVASGEVYGGEETLAPLKALFPHFHSKETIATKEELEPFSTFSSRMAALDFIVCDESDVFVTNNNGNMAKILAGRRRYFGHKPTIRPNAKKLYRLFMNRGNSTWDVFASSVRRFQKGFIGEPKEVRPGRGGFHENPSTCICEDSVAKAAKNSDPRKFSKDDAIKKDVANDEVDIDDNDNDDDNDNDNDNDDDDQNDLTDNAMFNETISDYETLNFEEPELEEIISD
;
A
#
# COMPACT_ATOMS: atom_id res chain seq x y z
N MET A 1 -1.23 -6.03 14.16
CA MET A 1 -2.07 -5.15 13.32
C MET A 1 -3.15 -5.87 12.49
N LEU A 2 -3.47 -7.17 12.68
CA LEU A 2 -4.60 -7.79 11.97
C LEU A 2 -5.96 -7.39 12.57
N ALA A 3 -6.05 -7.21 13.89
CA ALA A 3 -7.30 -6.86 14.56
C ALA A 3 -7.88 -5.50 14.11
N PHE A 4 -7.01 -4.51 13.87
CA PHE A 4 -7.41 -3.16 13.43
C PHE A 4 -8.02 -3.15 12.02
N SER A 5 -7.67 -4.11 11.15
CA SER A 5 -8.25 -4.18 9.80
C SER A 5 -9.75 -4.48 9.76
N GLY A 6 -10.34 -4.93 10.88
CA GLY A 6 -11.74 -5.35 10.92
C GLY A 6 -12.03 -6.66 10.15
N CYS A 7 -11.00 -7.36 9.69
CA CYS A 7 -11.11 -8.56 8.86
C CYS A 7 -10.88 -9.85 9.65
N ASP A 8 -11.57 -10.92 9.22
CA ASP A 8 -11.41 -12.26 9.77
C ASP A 8 -10.78 -13.17 8.70
N TYR A 9 -10.06 -14.22 9.12
CA TYR A 9 -9.17 -15.01 8.27
C TYR A 9 -9.47 -16.52 8.31
N GLY A 10 -10.68 -16.89 8.72
CA GLY A 10 -11.17 -18.28 8.68
C GLY A 10 -10.89 -19.08 9.94
N GLY A 11 -10.51 -18.44 11.05
CA GLY A 11 -10.32 -19.07 12.36
C GLY A 11 -11.62 -19.35 13.13
N GLY A 12 -12.78 -19.19 12.48
CA GLY A 12 -14.10 -19.51 13.01
C GLY A 12 -14.54 -18.61 14.18
N GLU A 13 -15.49 -19.09 14.98
CA GLU A 13 -16.07 -18.32 16.10
C GLU A 13 -15.03 -17.91 17.14
N LYS A 14 -13.98 -18.72 17.32
CA LYS A 14 -12.89 -18.43 18.25
C LYS A 14 -12.14 -17.16 17.82
N GLU A 15 -11.69 -17.10 16.57
CA GLU A 15 -11.04 -15.91 16.00
C GLU A 15 -11.94 -14.69 16.11
N GLN A 16 -13.20 -14.82 15.69
CA GLN A 16 -14.15 -13.72 15.70
C GLN A 16 -14.32 -13.14 17.11
N LYS A 17 -14.41 -13.99 18.14
CA LYS A 17 -14.56 -13.55 19.53
C LYS A 17 -13.32 -12.86 20.07
N GLU A 18 -12.14 -13.43 19.81
CA GLU A 18 -10.86 -12.89 20.26
C GLU A 18 -10.55 -11.55 19.58
N LEU A 19 -10.65 -11.48 18.24
CA LEU A 19 -10.45 -10.24 17.49
C LEU A 19 -11.49 -9.18 17.84
N SER A 20 -12.76 -9.56 18.06
CA SER A 20 -13.79 -8.62 18.52
C SER A 20 -13.46 -8.02 19.89
N THR A 21 -12.78 -8.76 20.76
CA THR A 21 -12.38 -8.28 22.09
C THR A 21 -11.24 -7.28 21.98
N ILE A 22 -10.27 -7.56 21.09
CA ILE A 22 -9.15 -6.66 20.79
C ILE A 22 -9.68 -5.36 20.14
N ARG A 23 -10.55 -5.47 19.12
CA ARG A 23 -11.15 -4.34 18.37
C ARG A 23 -11.87 -3.32 19.25
N ARG A 24 -12.39 -3.70 20.42
CA ARG A 24 -13.04 -2.77 21.38
C ARG A 24 -12.13 -1.65 21.87
N ARG A 25 -10.80 -1.81 21.76
CA ARG A 25 -9.83 -0.77 22.11
C ARG A 25 -9.92 0.44 21.15
N TRP A 26 -10.37 0.23 19.91
CA TRP A 26 -10.51 1.28 18.90
C TRP A 26 -11.98 1.68 18.75
N LYS A 27 -12.39 2.75 19.46
CA LYS A 27 -13.79 3.23 19.47
C LYS A 27 -14.25 3.75 18.10
N THR A 28 -13.33 4.23 17.28
CA THR A 28 -13.56 4.77 15.93
C THR A 28 -13.56 3.69 14.85
N LEU A 29 -13.26 2.43 15.19
CA LEU A 29 -13.19 1.38 14.19
C LEU A 29 -14.60 1.04 13.68
N HIS A 30 -14.89 1.42 12.45
CA HIS A 30 -16.18 1.14 11.82
C HIS A 30 -16.39 -0.37 11.68
N LYS A 31 -17.57 -0.83 12.12
CA LYS A 31 -18.01 -2.20 11.88
C LYS A 31 -18.34 -2.37 10.41
N SER A 32 -17.42 -2.94 9.65
CA SER A 32 -17.66 -3.38 8.28
C SER A 32 -17.92 -4.88 8.24
N ASN A 33 -18.59 -5.34 7.19
CA ASN A 33 -18.66 -6.77 6.90
C ASN A 33 -17.25 -7.25 6.49
N PRO A 34 -16.61 -8.17 7.24
CA PRO A 34 -15.23 -8.59 7.00
C PRO A 34 -15.05 -9.23 5.61
N ASP A 35 -16.01 -10.03 5.14
CA ASP A 35 -15.96 -10.65 3.82
C ASP A 35 -16.07 -9.61 2.70
N ARG A 36 -16.88 -8.57 2.91
CA ARG A 36 -17.00 -7.46 1.96
C ARG A 36 -15.72 -6.65 1.92
N ALA A 37 -15.14 -6.34 3.08
CA ALA A 37 -13.86 -5.63 3.17
C ALA A 37 -12.74 -6.40 2.45
N ARG A 38 -12.69 -7.73 2.64
CA ARG A 38 -11.71 -8.61 2.00
C ARG A 38 -11.86 -8.62 0.48
N ARG A 39 -13.11 -8.76 -0.02
CA ARG A 39 -13.42 -8.67 -1.45
C ARG A 39 -13.05 -7.34 -2.09
N GLN A 40 -13.14 -6.24 -1.33
CA GLN A 40 -12.77 -4.91 -1.79
C GLN A 40 -11.26 -4.62 -1.68
N GLY A 41 -10.47 -5.57 -1.16
CA GLY A 41 -9.03 -5.38 -0.97
C GLY A 41 -8.67 -4.48 0.22
N ARG A 42 -9.60 -4.25 1.15
CA ARG A 42 -9.36 -3.46 2.37
C ARG A 42 -8.70 -4.29 3.48
N CYS A 43 -8.69 -5.61 3.34
CA CYS A 43 -8.02 -6.50 4.28
C CYS A 43 -6.57 -6.75 3.85
N PRO A 44 -5.63 -6.73 4.80
CA PRO A 44 -4.29 -7.27 4.60
C PRO A 44 -4.32 -8.72 4.10
N LEU A 45 -3.25 -9.13 3.42
CA LEU A 45 -3.03 -10.54 3.07
C LEU A 45 -2.59 -11.34 4.30
N THR A 46 -2.88 -12.64 4.32
CA THR A 46 -2.29 -13.57 5.30
C THR A 46 -0.79 -13.76 5.03
N PRO A 47 0.01 -14.21 6.02
CA PRO A 47 1.42 -14.54 5.76
C PRO A 47 1.61 -15.57 4.64
N GLU A 48 0.69 -16.54 4.51
CA GLU A 48 0.70 -17.49 3.38
C GLU A 48 0.48 -16.78 2.04
N GLU A 49 -0.53 -15.91 1.96
CA GLU A 49 -0.85 -15.14 0.74
C GLU A 49 0.30 -14.20 0.34
N VAL A 50 0.93 -13.53 1.31
CA VAL A 50 2.14 -12.72 1.09
C VAL A 50 3.26 -13.59 0.53
N GLY A 51 3.53 -14.74 1.16
CA GLY A 51 4.57 -15.65 0.72
C GLY A 51 4.35 -16.15 -0.71
N LEU A 52 3.12 -16.55 -1.05
CA LEU A 52 2.75 -16.99 -2.40
C LEU A 52 2.89 -15.88 -3.43
N MET A 53 2.50 -14.65 -3.08
CA MET A 53 2.69 -13.49 -3.95
C MET A 53 4.18 -13.28 -4.25
N LEU A 54 5.05 -13.29 -3.25
CA LEU A 54 6.48 -13.10 -3.43
C LEU A 54 7.10 -14.22 -4.29
N ARG A 55 6.73 -15.48 -4.03
CA ARG A 55 7.17 -16.61 -4.85
C ARG A 55 6.72 -16.47 -6.32
N ALA A 56 5.49 -16.00 -6.55
CA ALA A 56 4.98 -15.76 -7.89
C ALA A 56 5.66 -14.58 -8.61
N LEU A 57 6.10 -13.56 -7.87
CA LEU A 57 6.90 -12.44 -8.38
C LEU A 57 8.34 -12.85 -8.71
N GLY A 58 8.79 -14.03 -8.27
CA GLY A 58 10.10 -14.60 -8.61
C GLY A 58 11.12 -14.61 -7.48
N TYR A 59 10.74 -14.23 -6.26
CA TYR A 59 11.65 -14.29 -5.11
C TYR A 59 11.97 -15.74 -4.73
N GLY A 60 13.27 -16.05 -4.69
CA GLY A 60 13.81 -17.34 -4.28
C GLY A 60 13.63 -17.61 -2.79
N SER A 61 13.75 -18.87 -2.36
CA SER A 61 13.66 -19.24 -0.94
C SER A 61 14.90 -18.83 -0.15
N ASP A 62 15.98 -18.53 -0.86
CA ASP A 62 17.25 -18.00 -0.33
C ASP A 62 17.15 -16.54 0.13
N VAL A 63 16.10 -15.82 -0.28
CA VAL A 63 15.86 -14.43 0.12
C VAL A 63 15.67 -14.33 1.65
N HIS A 64 16.31 -13.34 2.24
CA HIS A 64 16.09 -12.97 3.64
C HIS A 64 14.81 -12.14 3.77
N ILE A 65 13.88 -12.58 4.62
CA ILE A 65 12.65 -11.84 4.94
C ILE A 65 12.76 -11.29 6.35
N TYR A 66 12.69 -9.97 6.47
CA TYR A 66 12.46 -9.30 7.74
C TYR A 66 10.98 -8.94 7.89
N VAL A 67 10.34 -9.35 8.99
CA VAL A 67 8.95 -8.99 9.29
C VAL A 67 8.90 -7.87 10.33
N ALA A 68 8.63 -6.67 9.82
CA ALA A 68 8.29 -5.49 10.61
C ALA A 68 6.83 -5.58 11.08
N SER A 69 6.59 -6.22 12.21
CA SER A 69 5.27 -6.25 12.83
C SER A 69 5.34 -6.29 14.35
N GLY A 70 4.28 -5.78 14.98
CA GLY A 70 3.93 -6.17 16.35
C GLY A 70 3.51 -7.64 16.41
N GLU A 71 2.90 -8.04 17.53
CA GLU A 71 2.38 -9.39 17.70
C GLU A 71 1.39 -9.78 16.59
N VAL A 72 1.70 -10.90 15.93
CA VAL A 72 0.86 -11.49 14.87
C VAL A 72 -0.17 -12.39 15.54
N TYR A 73 -1.45 -12.22 15.18
CA TYR A 73 -2.51 -13.08 15.69
C TYR A 73 -2.27 -14.54 15.28
N GLY A 74 -2.38 -15.47 16.24
CA GLY A 74 -1.99 -16.89 16.07
C GLY A 74 -0.47 -17.15 16.06
N GLY A 75 0.35 -16.10 16.19
CA GLY A 75 1.79 -16.20 16.42
C GLY A 75 2.52 -17.06 15.38
N GLU A 76 3.29 -18.02 15.89
CA GLU A 76 4.12 -18.92 15.07
C GLU A 76 3.32 -19.80 14.12
N GLU A 77 2.10 -20.23 14.49
CA GLU A 77 1.26 -21.06 13.61
C GLU A 77 0.86 -20.29 12.34
N THR A 78 0.47 -19.02 12.50
CA THR A 78 0.09 -18.16 11.37
C THR A 78 1.29 -17.79 10.50
N LEU A 79 2.49 -17.70 11.08
CA LEU A 79 3.73 -17.38 10.36
C LEU A 79 4.38 -18.61 9.70
N ALA A 80 4.03 -19.83 10.13
CA ALA A 80 4.66 -21.06 9.65
C ALA A 80 4.63 -21.22 8.11
N PRO A 81 3.53 -20.92 7.39
CA PRO A 81 3.53 -21.00 5.93
C PRO A 81 4.52 -20.05 5.26
N LEU A 82 4.71 -18.84 5.81
CA LEU A 82 5.67 -17.87 5.28
C LEU A 82 7.11 -18.34 5.53
N LYS A 83 7.42 -18.84 6.73
CA LYS A 83 8.73 -19.42 7.08
C LYS A 83 9.07 -20.66 6.25
N ALA A 84 8.06 -21.46 5.88
CA ALA A 84 8.26 -22.62 5.00
C ALA A 84 8.66 -22.20 3.57
N LEU A 85 8.15 -21.07 3.07
CA LEU A 85 8.50 -20.53 1.76
C LEU A 85 9.84 -19.77 1.76
N PHE A 86 10.17 -19.14 2.89
CA PHE A 86 11.38 -18.33 3.09
C PHE A 86 12.03 -18.67 4.44
N PRO A 87 12.95 -19.67 4.46
CA PRO A 87 13.58 -20.14 5.69
C PRO A 87 14.46 -19.10 6.40
N HIS A 88 15.01 -18.14 5.64
CA HIS A 88 15.79 -17.03 6.20
C HIS A 88 14.87 -15.91 6.73
N PHE A 89 14.12 -16.25 7.77
CA PHE A 89 13.14 -15.38 8.39
C PHE A 89 13.72 -14.65 9.60
N HIS A 90 13.50 -13.34 9.65
CA HIS A 90 14.02 -12.44 10.68
C HIS A 90 12.91 -11.53 11.22
N SER A 91 13.03 -11.16 12.49
CA SER A 91 12.34 -10.07 13.16
C SER A 91 13.32 -9.31 14.06
N LYS A 92 12.92 -8.15 14.61
CA LYS A 92 13.74 -7.39 15.58
C LYS A 92 14.29 -8.26 16.71
N GLU A 93 13.48 -9.19 17.22
CA GLU A 93 13.87 -10.10 18.31
C GLU A 93 14.88 -11.18 17.89
N THR A 94 15.05 -11.42 16.59
CA THR A 94 16.03 -12.40 16.06
C THR A 94 17.37 -11.75 15.67
N ILE A 95 17.36 -10.46 15.34
CA ILE A 95 18.55 -9.73 14.88
C ILE A 95 19.20 -8.87 15.97
N ALA A 96 18.51 -8.65 17.10
CA ALA A 96 19.01 -7.93 18.25
C ALA A 96 18.82 -8.74 19.53
N THR A 97 19.72 -8.56 20.50
CA THR A 97 19.63 -9.17 21.81
C THR A 97 18.55 -8.52 22.67
N LYS A 98 18.12 -9.20 23.74
CA LYS A 98 17.13 -8.64 24.66
C LYS A 98 17.66 -7.38 25.34
N GLU A 99 18.95 -7.37 25.66
CA GLU A 99 19.66 -6.27 26.28
C GLU A 99 19.73 -5.04 25.36
N GLU A 100 19.90 -5.24 24.04
CA GLU A 100 19.88 -4.15 23.06
C GLU A 100 18.46 -3.58 22.83
N LEU A 101 17.42 -4.41 22.97
CA LEU A 101 16.03 -4.00 22.79
C LEU A 101 15.40 -3.36 24.04
N GLU A 102 15.91 -3.68 25.23
CA GLU A 102 15.37 -3.23 26.51
C GLU A 102 15.14 -1.70 26.58
N PRO A 103 16.08 -0.84 26.14
CA PRO A 103 15.91 0.62 26.21
C PRO A 103 14.76 1.17 25.35
N PHE A 104 14.30 0.41 24.35
CA PHE A 104 13.23 0.80 23.42
C PHE A 104 11.88 0.17 23.79
N SER A 105 11.90 -0.96 24.52
CA SER A 105 10.74 -1.81 24.78
C SER A 105 9.57 -1.13 25.51
N THR A 106 9.85 -0.07 26.28
CA THR A 106 8.84 0.69 27.02
C THR A 106 7.90 1.47 26.09
N PHE A 107 8.35 1.83 24.89
CA PHE A 107 7.59 2.67 23.96
C PHE A 107 7.42 1.96 22.61
N SER A 108 6.17 1.69 22.23
CA SER A 108 5.84 1.03 20.96
C SER A 108 6.39 1.79 19.76
N SER A 109 6.39 3.12 19.79
CA SER A 109 6.94 3.99 18.75
C SER A 109 8.45 3.83 18.57
N ARG A 110 9.21 3.60 19.66
CA ARG A 110 10.65 3.35 19.60
C ARG A 110 10.96 1.98 19.00
N MET A 111 10.17 0.96 19.37
CA MET A 111 10.27 -0.36 18.75
C MET A 111 9.94 -0.31 17.25
N ALA A 112 8.91 0.46 16.87
CA ALA A 112 8.55 0.68 15.46
C ALA A 112 9.64 1.47 14.69
N ALA A 113 10.38 2.36 15.34
CA ALA A 113 11.50 3.06 14.72
C ALA A 113 12.64 2.11 14.33
N LEU A 114 12.88 1.03 15.09
CA LEU A 114 13.84 -0.02 14.70
C LEU A 114 13.36 -0.74 13.44
N ASP A 115 12.09 -1.11 13.40
CA ASP A 115 11.47 -1.71 12.21
C ASP A 115 11.57 -0.76 11.00
N PHE A 116 11.40 0.55 11.21
CA PHE A 116 11.51 1.55 10.16
C PHE A 116 12.89 1.57 9.52
N ILE A 117 13.95 1.55 10.33
CA ILE A 117 15.33 1.59 9.85
C ILE A 117 15.62 0.36 8.97
N VAL A 118 15.22 -0.84 9.41
CA VAL A 118 15.43 -2.06 8.62
C VAL A 118 14.64 -2.02 7.31
N CYS A 119 13.39 -1.54 7.34
CA CYS A 119 12.56 -1.40 6.13
C CYS A 119 13.07 -0.35 5.15
N ASP A 120 13.68 0.74 5.64
CA ASP A 120 14.27 1.78 4.79
C ASP A 120 15.54 1.27 4.11
N GLU A 121 16.35 0.49 4.84
CA GLU A 121 17.61 -0.04 4.33
C GLU A 121 17.48 -1.29 3.47
N SER A 122 16.35 -2.01 3.52
CA SER A 122 16.12 -3.22 2.72
C SER A 122 16.12 -2.96 1.21
N ASP A 123 16.50 -3.98 0.42
CA ASP A 123 16.47 -3.91 -1.05
C ASP A 123 15.05 -3.68 -1.58
N VAL A 124 14.08 -4.38 -0.99
CA VAL A 124 12.66 -4.31 -1.34
C VAL A 124 11.84 -4.23 -0.07
N PHE A 125 10.84 -3.35 -0.07
CA PHE A 125 9.88 -3.23 1.01
C PHE A 125 8.50 -3.68 0.52
N VAL A 126 7.72 -4.37 1.35
CA VAL A 126 6.39 -4.90 0.99
C VAL A 126 5.39 -4.44 2.04
N THR A 127 4.39 -3.67 1.63
CA THR A 127 3.37 -3.15 2.56
C THR A 127 2.22 -4.14 2.65
N ASN A 128 1.96 -4.78 3.79
CA ASN A 128 0.76 -5.62 3.93
C ASN A 128 -0.49 -4.81 4.33
N ASN A 129 -0.27 -3.66 4.97
CA ASN A 129 -1.29 -2.68 5.32
C ASN A 129 -0.81 -1.29 4.89
N ASN A 130 -1.71 -0.41 4.45
CA ASN A 130 -1.36 0.95 4.01
C ASN A 130 -1.47 1.98 5.15
N GLY A 131 -0.80 1.71 6.28
CA GLY A 131 -0.74 2.59 7.44
C GLY A 131 0.29 3.72 7.30
N ASN A 132 0.45 4.54 8.33
CA ASN A 132 1.34 5.71 8.30
C ASN A 132 2.81 5.34 8.03
N MET A 133 3.30 4.27 8.69
CA MET A 133 4.65 3.77 8.46
C MET A 133 4.89 3.37 7.00
N ALA A 134 3.91 2.71 6.38
CA ALA A 134 3.98 2.28 4.98
C ALA A 134 4.07 3.49 4.03
N LYS A 135 3.23 4.51 4.27
CA LYS A 135 3.22 5.76 3.48
C LYS A 135 4.57 6.48 3.58
N ILE A 136 5.09 6.69 4.79
CA ILE A 136 6.36 7.40 5.01
C ILE A 136 7.53 6.64 4.37
N LEU A 137 7.60 5.31 4.54
CA LEU A 137 8.64 4.48 3.91
C LEU A 137 8.55 4.53 2.38
N ALA A 138 7.35 4.47 1.81
CA ALA A 138 7.17 4.54 0.37
C ALA A 138 7.71 5.86 -0.21
N GLY A 139 7.39 7.00 0.41
CA GLY A 139 7.90 8.30 -0.06
C GLY A 139 9.40 8.45 0.18
N ARG A 140 9.90 8.03 1.34
CA ARG A 140 11.34 8.07 1.67
C ARG A 140 12.15 7.23 0.68
N ARG A 141 11.74 5.98 0.45
CA ARG A 141 12.36 5.06 -0.53
C ARG A 141 12.19 5.52 -1.98
N ARG A 142 11.20 6.37 -2.29
CA ARG A 142 11.07 7.02 -3.60
C ARG A 142 12.04 8.19 -3.76
N TYR A 143 12.28 8.94 -2.69
CA TYR A 143 13.01 10.20 -2.73
C TYR A 143 14.53 10.06 -2.51
N PHE A 144 14.96 9.33 -1.48
CA PHE A 144 16.37 9.21 -1.07
C PHE A 144 17.10 8.05 -1.78
N GLY A 145 17.01 8.02 -3.11
CA GLY A 145 17.51 6.91 -3.92
C GLY A 145 16.46 5.82 -4.04
N HIS A 146 15.85 5.72 -5.22
CA HIS A 146 14.71 4.85 -5.48
C HIS A 146 15.00 3.40 -5.07
N LYS A 147 14.25 2.89 -4.09
CA LYS A 147 14.18 1.47 -3.73
C LYS A 147 12.73 0.97 -3.90
N PRO A 148 12.51 -0.23 -4.49
CA PRO A 148 11.16 -0.75 -4.71
C PRO A 148 10.35 -0.87 -3.42
N THR A 149 9.08 -0.46 -3.49
CA THR A 149 8.06 -0.67 -2.47
C THR A 149 6.85 -1.36 -3.11
N ILE A 150 6.67 -2.65 -2.82
CA ILE A 150 5.60 -3.49 -3.36
C ILE A 150 4.35 -3.31 -2.51
N ARG A 151 3.24 -3.00 -3.17
CA ARG A 151 1.91 -2.91 -2.54
C ARG A 151 1.03 -4.04 -3.09
N PRO A 152 0.45 -4.93 -2.28
CA PRO A 152 -0.44 -5.96 -2.80
C PRO A 152 -1.70 -5.33 -3.42
N ASN A 153 -2.02 -5.70 -4.67
CA ASN A 153 -3.32 -5.42 -5.27
C ASN A 153 -4.37 -6.37 -4.69
N ALA A 154 -4.67 -6.20 -3.40
CA ALA A 154 -5.46 -7.14 -2.60
C ALA A 154 -6.83 -7.43 -3.23
N LYS A 155 -7.47 -6.42 -3.86
CA LYS A 155 -8.76 -6.56 -4.56
C LYS A 155 -8.70 -7.61 -5.67
N LYS A 156 -7.66 -7.57 -6.52
CA LYS A 156 -7.49 -8.53 -7.63
C LYS A 156 -6.92 -9.86 -7.14
N LEU A 157 -5.96 -9.82 -6.20
CA LEU A 157 -5.28 -11.01 -5.68
C LEU A 157 -6.22 -11.91 -4.85
N TYR A 158 -7.16 -11.35 -4.10
CA TYR A 158 -8.12 -12.11 -3.29
C TYR A 158 -8.81 -13.23 -4.08
N ARG A 159 -9.30 -12.92 -5.30
CA ARG A 159 -9.97 -13.90 -6.16
C ARG A 159 -9.03 -15.02 -6.62
N LEU A 160 -7.74 -14.72 -6.83
CA LEU A 160 -6.75 -15.75 -7.18
C LEU A 160 -6.45 -16.67 -6.01
N PHE A 161 -6.33 -16.14 -4.80
CA PHE A 161 -6.04 -16.96 -3.62
C PHE A 161 -7.19 -17.93 -3.30
N MET A 162 -8.44 -17.46 -3.39
CA MET A 162 -9.62 -18.33 -3.20
C MET A 162 -9.70 -19.46 -4.23
N ASN A 163 -9.31 -19.20 -5.48
CA ASN A 163 -9.38 -20.17 -6.58
C ASN A 163 -8.05 -20.92 -6.82
N ARG A 164 -7.09 -20.83 -5.89
CA ARG A 164 -5.75 -21.42 -6.05
C ARG A 164 -5.80 -22.92 -6.37
N GLY A 165 -6.69 -23.67 -5.72
CA GLY A 165 -6.84 -25.11 -5.92
C GLY A 165 -7.25 -25.52 -7.34
N ASN A 166 -7.75 -24.56 -8.14
CA ASN A 166 -8.26 -24.81 -9.49
C ASN A 166 -7.25 -24.46 -10.59
N SER A 167 -6.01 -24.10 -10.25
CA SER A 167 -4.99 -23.64 -11.21
C SER A 167 -3.62 -24.24 -10.95
N THR A 168 -2.84 -24.44 -12.02
CA THR A 168 -1.42 -24.82 -11.89
C THR A 168 -0.59 -23.63 -11.38
N TRP A 169 0.60 -23.91 -10.84
CA TRP A 169 1.50 -22.88 -10.34
C TRP A 169 1.85 -21.83 -11.40
N ASP A 170 2.11 -22.25 -12.65
CA ASP A 170 2.52 -21.32 -13.71
C ASP A 170 1.39 -20.34 -14.08
N VAL A 171 0.15 -20.83 -14.13
CA VAL A 171 -1.04 -20.01 -14.39
C VAL A 171 -1.30 -19.04 -13.24
N PHE A 172 -1.20 -19.54 -12.00
CA PHE A 172 -1.32 -18.72 -10.80
C PHE A 172 -0.25 -17.62 -10.78
N ALA A 173 1.02 -17.97 -10.95
CA ALA A 173 2.13 -17.04 -10.87
C ALA A 173 2.07 -15.99 -11.99
N SER A 174 1.71 -16.40 -13.22
CA SER A 174 1.48 -15.47 -14.32
C SER A 174 0.34 -14.48 -14.02
N SER A 175 -0.75 -14.95 -13.43
CA SER A 175 -1.89 -14.11 -13.04
C SER A 175 -1.52 -13.12 -11.93
N VAL A 176 -0.77 -13.55 -10.91
CA VAL A 176 -0.25 -12.66 -9.87
C VAL A 176 0.62 -11.56 -10.47
N ARG A 177 1.60 -11.91 -11.32
CA ARG A 177 2.46 -10.92 -12.00
C ARG A 177 1.64 -9.93 -12.82
N ARG A 178 0.60 -10.38 -13.52
CA ARG A 178 -0.31 -9.51 -14.28
C ARG A 178 -1.07 -8.55 -13.37
N PHE A 179 -1.60 -9.01 -12.23
CA PHE A 179 -2.38 -8.18 -11.30
C PHE A 179 -1.52 -7.22 -10.47
N GLN A 180 -0.23 -7.55 -10.28
CA GLN A 180 0.74 -6.68 -9.61
C GLN A 180 1.41 -5.65 -10.51
N LYS A 181 1.16 -5.62 -11.82
CA LYS A 181 1.65 -4.55 -12.70
C LYS A 181 1.17 -3.19 -12.18
N GLY A 182 2.09 -2.24 -12.01
CA GLY A 182 1.80 -0.92 -11.43
C GLY A 182 1.66 -0.92 -9.90
N PHE A 183 2.07 -1.99 -9.22
CA PHE A 183 2.11 -2.09 -7.75
C PHE A 183 3.43 -2.68 -7.23
N ILE A 184 4.47 -2.69 -8.07
CA ILE A 184 5.80 -3.24 -7.76
C ILE A 184 6.80 -2.16 -7.32
N GLY A 185 6.35 -0.92 -7.14
CA GLY A 185 7.17 0.19 -6.65
C GLY A 185 7.95 0.88 -7.75
N GLU A 186 7.34 1.09 -8.92
CA GLU A 186 8.02 1.77 -10.04
C GLU A 186 8.28 3.26 -9.71
N PRO A 187 9.37 3.87 -10.21
CA PRO A 187 9.73 5.26 -9.90
C PRO A 187 8.62 6.28 -10.18
N LYS A 188 7.77 6.00 -11.18
CA LYS A 188 6.65 6.87 -11.61
C LYS A 188 5.30 6.13 -11.60
N GLU A 189 5.14 5.20 -10.66
CA GLU A 189 3.91 4.42 -10.48
C GLU A 189 2.67 5.32 -10.28
N VAL A 190 2.81 6.39 -9.50
CA VAL A 190 1.74 7.35 -9.21
C VAL A 190 1.96 8.63 -10.01
N ARG A 191 0.88 9.20 -10.55
CA ARG A 191 0.92 10.48 -11.25
C ARG A 191 1.29 11.61 -10.27
N PRO A 192 2.16 12.56 -10.65
CA PRO A 192 2.46 13.72 -9.81
C PRO A 192 1.18 14.43 -9.37
N GLY A 193 1.07 14.73 -8.06
CA GLY A 193 -0.08 15.42 -7.48
C GLY A 193 -1.23 14.51 -7.00
N ARG A 194 -1.14 13.18 -7.22
CA ARG A 194 -2.07 12.21 -6.62
C ARG A 194 -1.45 11.59 -5.35
N GLY A 195 -2.24 11.49 -4.29
CA GLY A 195 -1.83 10.93 -3.00
C GLY A 195 -1.13 11.92 -2.08
N GLY A 196 -0.89 11.51 -0.84
CA GLY A 196 -0.23 12.33 0.17
C GLY A 196 1.25 12.59 -0.16
N PHE A 197 1.74 13.79 0.15
CA PHE A 197 3.14 14.17 -0.06
C PHE A 197 4.14 13.18 0.56
N HIS A 198 3.82 12.64 1.75
CA HIS A 198 4.67 11.69 2.47
C HIS A 198 4.83 10.34 1.76
N GLU A 199 3.88 9.95 0.91
CA GLU A 199 3.94 8.71 0.12
C GLU A 199 4.46 8.95 -1.30
N ASN A 200 4.11 10.10 -1.89
CA ASN A 200 4.43 10.45 -3.27
C ASN A 200 5.02 11.87 -3.38
N PRO A 201 6.26 12.08 -2.92
CA PRO A 201 6.92 13.39 -3.03
C PRO A 201 7.17 13.73 -4.51
N SER A 202 6.43 14.71 -5.04
CA SER A 202 6.39 15.04 -6.47
C SER A 202 7.34 16.17 -6.87
N THR A 203 7.81 16.98 -5.92
CA THR A 203 8.51 18.26 -6.20
C THR A 203 10.02 18.14 -6.31
N CYS A 204 10.60 16.96 -6.10
CA CYS A 204 12.04 16.85 -5.87
C CYS A 204 12.69 15.56 -6.40
N ILE A 205 11.95 14.66 -7.06
CA ILE A 205 12.56 13.54 -7.80
C ILE A 205 13.25 14.14 -9.02
N CYS A 206 14.59 14.09 -9.04
CA CYS A 206 15.40 14.61 -10.14
C CYS A 206 14.86 14.08 -11.47
N GLU A 207 14.27 14.95 -12.26
CA GLU A 207 13.88 14.60 -13.61
C GLU A 207 15.16 14.49 -14.43
N ASP A 208 15.34 13.34 -15.07
CA ASP A 208 16.40 13.18 -16.06
C ASP A 208 16.22 14.27 -17.12
N SER A 209 17.14 15.23 -17.13
CA SER A 209 17.13 16.40 -18.00
C SER A 209 17.15 15.97 -19.47
N VAL A 210 17.71 14.79 -19.77
CA VAL A 210 17.73 14.17 -21.09
C VAL A 210 16.33 13.68 -21.48
N ALA A 211 15.62 13.00 -20.58
CA ALA A 211 14.25 12.54 -20.82
C ALA A 211 13.25 13.70 -20.95
N LYS A 212 13.48 14.80 -20.22
CA LYS A 212 12.71 16.04 -20.35
C LYS A 212 12.93 16.72 -21.70
N ALA A 213 14.18 16.79 -22.17
CA ALA A 213 14.50 17.36 -23.47
C ALA A 213 13.87 16.55 -24.63
N ALA A 214 13.86 15.22 -24.54
CA ALA A 214 13.26 14.34 -25.55
C ALA A 214 11.72 14.50 -25.65
N LYS A 215 11.03 14.83 -24.55
CA LYS A 215 9.57 15.09 -24.57
C LYS A 215 9.21 16.45 -25.17
N ASN A 216 10.12 17.42 -25.11
CA ASN A 216 9.90 18.77 -25.62
C ASN A 216 10.26 18.92 -27.11
N SER A 217 10.88 17.91 -27.73
CA SER A 217 11.24 17.91 -29.15
C SER A 217 10.15 17.39 -30.10
N ASP A 218 9.00 16.94 -29.59
CA ASP A 218 7.87 16.58 -30.45
C ASP A 218 7.17 17.85 -30.98
N PRO A 219 7.09 18.07 -32.31
CA PRO A 219 6.45 19.25 -32.85
C PRO A 219 4.94 19.19 -32.58
N ARG A 220 4.44 20.09 -31.74
CA ARG A 220 3.01 20.40 -31.64
C ARG A 220 2.51 20.83 -33.02
N LYS A 221 1.77 19.95 -33.71
CA LYS A 221 0.97 20.35 -34.89
C LYS A 221 -0.13 21.29 -34.40
N PHE A 222 0.11 22.59 -34.53
CA PHE A 222 -0.96 23.57 -34.61
C PHE A 222 -1.62 23.45 -35.99
N SER A 223 -2.91 23.14 -36.02
CA SER A 223 -3.76 23.50 -37.14
C SER A 223 -5.11 23.92 -36.57
N LYS A 224 -5.30 25.24 -36.52
CA LYS A 224 -6.62 25.86 -36.57
C LYS A 224 -7.16 25.63 -37.97
N ASP A 225 -8.43 25.26 -38.09
CA ASP A 225 -9.36 25.84 -39.08
C ASP A 225 -10.80 25.55 -38.63
N ASP A 226 -11.60 26.62 -38.58
CA ASP A 226 -13.00 26.66 -38.19
C ASP A 226 -13.93 26.42 -39.40
N ALA A 227 -15.07 25.77 -39.09
CA ALA A 227 -16.40 25.86 -39.71
C ALA A 227 -16.66 25.26 -41.12
N ILE A 228 -17.63 24.33 -41.21
CA ILE A 228 -19.02 24.56 -41.67
C ILE A 228 -19.82 23.24 -41.67
N LYS A 229 -21.03 23.29 -41.09
CA LYS A 229 -22.08 22.25 -41.11
C LYS A 229 -22.61 21.99 -42.53
N LYS A 230 -22.97 20.73 -42.83
CA LYS A 230 -24.14 20.41 -43.66
C LYS A 230 -24.68 19.00 -43.37
N ASP A 231 -25.94 18.97 -42.96
CA ASP A 231 -26.81 17.79 -42.85
C ASP A 231 -27.14 17.23 -44.24
N VAL A 232 -27.16 15.90 -44.39
CA VAL A 232 -28.14 15.16 -45.23
C VAL A 232 -28.25 13.74 -44.65
N ALA A 233 -29.48 13.38 -44.26
CA ALA A 233 -29.92 12.03 -43.90
C ALA A 233 -30.28 11.20 -45.14
N ASN A 234 -30.18 9.87 -45.03
CA ASN A 234 -31.13 8.85 -45.50
C ASN A 234 -30.60 7.44 -45.17
N ASP A 235 -31.23 6.77 -44.20
CA ASP A 235 -32.01 5.51 -44.33
C ASP A 235 -31.56 4.51 -45.43
N GLU A 236 -31.39 3.19 -45.21
CA GLU A 236 -32.17 2.22 -44.40
C GLU A 236 -31.37 0.86 -44.28
N VAL A 237 -31.34 0.24 -43.07
CA VAL A 237 -31.84 -1.13 -42.71
C VAL A 237 -31.24 -2.37 -43.43
N ASP A 238 -30.92 -3.54 -42.86
CA ASP A 238 -30.83 -4.18 -41.53
C ASP A 238 -30.04 -5.50 -41.76
N ILE A 239 -29.38 -6.06 -40.74
CA ILE A 239 -29.63 -7.43 -40.25
C ILE A 239 -28.89 -7.58 -38.91
N ASP A 240 -29.75 -7.84 -37.93
CA ASP A 240 -29.59 -8.20 -36.53
C ASP A 240 -28.76 -9.49 -36.37
N ASP A 241 -27.91 -9.53 -35.34
CA ASP A 241 -27.83 -10.68 -34.43
C ASP A 241 -27.17 -10.21 -33.13
N ASN A 242 -28.04 -9.97 -32.14
CA ASN A 242 -27.73 -9.74 -30.74
C ASN A 242 -27.02 -10.95 -30.12
N ASP A 243 -25.99 -10.71 -29.32
CA ASP A 243 -25.91 -11.27 -27.98
C ASP A 243 -25.15 -10.30 -27.07
N ASN A 244 -25.86 -9.85 -26.04
CA ASN A 244 -25.46 -8.83 -25.07
C ASN A 244 -24.48 -9.39 -24.03
N ASP A 245 -23.32 -8.75 -23.89
CA ASP A 245 -22.55 -8.74 -22.64
C ASP A 245 -22.39 -7.28 -22.19
N ASP A 246 -23.35 -6.83 -21.38
CA ASP A 246 -23.30 -5.57 -20.65
C ASP A 246 -22.36 -5.73 -19.43
N ASP A 247 -21.10 -5.33 -19.58
CA ASP A 247 -20.22 -4.97 -18.45
C ASP A 247 -19.76 -3.52 -18.68
N ASN A 248 -20.68 -2.59 -18.43
CA ASN A 248 -20.42 -1.16 -18.45
C ASN A 248 -19.98 -0.69 -17.05
N ASP A 249 -18.77 -1.06 -16.64
CA ASP A 249 -18.13 -0.49 -15.45
C ASP A 249 -17.40 0.80 -15.86
N ASN A 250 -18.13 1.91 -15.75
CA ASN A 250 -17.55 3.25 -15.65
C ASN A 250 -16.72 3.34 -14.36
N ASP A 251 -15.42 3.03 -14.45
CA ASP A 251 -14.46 3.28 -13.37
C ASP A 251 -14.20 4.80 -13.22
N ASN A 252 -15.13 5.48 -12.55
CA ASN A 252 -14.81 6.71 -11.83
C ASN A 252 -14.04 6.29 -10.57
N ASP A 253 -12.71 6.34 -10.62
CA ASP A 253 -11.82 6.30 -9.47
C ASP A 253 -12.03 7.57 -8.61
N ASN A 254 -13.13 7.61 -7.86
CA ASN A 254 -13.26 8.47 -6.69
C ASN A 254 -12.67 7.69 -5.50
N ASP A 255 -11.37 7.88 -5.30
CA ASP A 255 -10.80 7.71 -3.97
C ASP A 255 -11.32 8.90 -3.13
N ASP A 256 -12.50 8.74 -2.53
CA ASP A 256 -12.99 9.66 -1.52
C ASP A 256 -12.10 9.53 -0.28
N ASP A 257 -11.05 10.33 -0.23
CA ASP A 257 -10.36 10.68 1.00
C ASP A 257 -11.27 11.65 1.77
N ASP A 258 -11.89 11.17 2.85
CA ASP A 258 -12.60 12.00 3.83
C ASP A 258 -11.63 13.01 4.46
N GLN A 259 -11.59 14.22 3.91
CA GLN A 259 -10.88 15.37 4.48
C GLN A 259 -11.89 16.25 5.25
N ASN A 260 -11.80 16.21 6.58
CA ASN A 260 -12.41 17.21 7.45
C ASN A 260 -11.66 18.53 7.26
N ASP A 261 -12.30 19.46 6.55
CA ASP A 261 -11.85 20.83 6.33
C ASP A 261 -12.14 21.66 7.59
N LEU A 262 -11.11 21.95 8.38
CA LEU A 262 -11.13 23.04 9.36
C LEU A 262 -10.31 24.18 8.77
N THR A 263 -11.03 25.13 8.21
CA THR A 263 -10.53 26.43 7.78
C THR A 263 -9.92 27.17 8.95
N ASP A 264 -8.65 27.57 8.86
CA ASP A 264 -8.19 28.79 9.51
C ASP A 264 -7.24 29.57 8.61
N ASN A 265 -7.72 30.74 8.21
CA ASN A 265 -6.98 31.80 7.55
C ASN A 265 -6.05 32.47 8.57
N ALA A 266 -4.74 32.46 8.35
CA ALA A 266 -3.88 33.54 8.83
C ALA A 266 -2.60 33.65 7.99
N MET A 267 -2.54 34.70 7.17
CA MET A 267 -1.29 35.27 6.67
C MET A 267 -0.48 35.80 7.86
N PHE A 268 0.80 35.44 7.99
CA PHE A 268 1.84 36.35 8.49
C PHE A 268 3.23 35.90 8.01
N ASN A 269 3.91 36.81 7.30
CA ASN A 269 5.37 36.82 7.13
C ASN A 269 6.00 37.30 8.44
N GLU A 270 7.08 36.66 8.89
CA GLU A 270 8.39 37.29 9.14
C GLU A 270 9.37 36.32 9.82
N THR A 271 10.61 36.36 9.35
CA THR A 271 11.81 35.73 9.89
C THR A 271 12.16 36.32 11.26
N ILE A 272 12.54 35.50 12.25
CA ILE A 272 13.51 35.86 13.29
C ILE A 272 14.09 34.58 13.93
N SER A 273 15.41 34.53 13.92
CA SER A 273 16.30 33.67 14.72
C SER A 273 16.08 33.94 16.21
N ASP A 274 16.07 32.90 17.06
CA ASP A 274 17.07 32.83 18.13
C ASP A 274 16.98 31.51 18.94
N TYR A 275 18.16 31.18 19.44
CA TYR A 275 18.56 30.06 20.27
C TYR A 275 17.84 30.05 21.64
N GLU A 276 17.91 28.86 22.27
CA GLU A 276 17.76 28.54 23.70
C GLU A 276 16.38 28.13 24.27
N THR A 277 16.34 26.82 24.57
CA THR A 277 15.89 26.22 25.83
C THR A 277 14.41 26.32 26.19
N LEU A 278 13.63 25.33 25.76
CA LEU A 278 12.42 24.92 26.47
C LEU A 278 12.37 23.38 26.58
N ASN A 279 12.63 22.91 27.80
CA ASN A 279 12.08 21.65 28.30
C ASN A 279 10.55 21.76 28.27
N PHE A 280 9.90 20.95 27.46
CA PHE A 280 8.52 20.55 27.68
C PHE A 280 8.39 19.06 27.40
N GLU A 281 7.97 18.32 28.41
CA GLU A 281 7.39 16.98 28.28
C GLU A 281 6.14 17.12 27.41
N GLU A 282 6.20 16.71 26.15
CA GLU A 282 5.04 16.65 25.27
C GLU A 282 4.59 15.19 25.06
N PRO A 283 3.37 14.82 25.50
CA PRO A 283 2.78 13.52 25.21
C PRO A 283 2.17 13.44 23.80
N GLU A 284 2.28 14.48 22.96
CA GLU A 284 1.62 14.55 21.65
C GLU A 284 2.33 13.78 20.51
N LEU A 285 3.56 13.31 20.74
CA LEU A 285 4.28 12.47 19.77
C LEU A 285 3.81 11.00 19.72
N GLU A 286 2.95 10.57 20.65
CA GLU A 286 2.42 9.21 20.68
C GLU A 286 1.29 8.97 19.65
N GLU A 287 0.60 10.02 19.18
CA GLU A 287 -0.48 9.89 18.19
C GLU A 287 0.00 9.84 16.72
N ILE A 288 1.22 10.29 16.43
CA ILE A 288 1.72 10.38 15.04
C ILE A 288 2.37 9.06 14.56
N ILE A 289 2.81 8.19 15.48
CA ILE A 289 3.60 6.98 15.14
C ILE A 289 2.81 5.68 15.43
N SER A 290 1.61 5.78 16.00
CA SER A 290 0.74 4.65 16.28
C SER A 290 -0.29 4.45 15.14
N ASP A 291 0.14 3.83 14.04
CA ASP A 291 -0.76 3.14 13.07
C ASP A 291 -0.12 1.87 12.50
#